data_AF-A0A929MSM9-F1
#
_entry.id   AF-A0A929MSM9-F1
#
_cell.length_a   1.000
_cell.length_b   1.000
_cell.length_c   1.000
_cell.angle_alpha   90.00
_cell.angle_beta   90.00
_cell.angle_gamma   90.00
#
_symmetry.space_group_name_H-M   'P 1'
#
loop_
_entity.id
_entity.type
_entity.pdbx_description
1 polymer ?
#
loop_
_entity_poly.entity_id
_entity_poly.type
_entity_poly.pdbx_seq_one_letter_code
_entity_poly.pdbx_strand_id
1 'polypeptide(L)'
;MSKKPSKRKQKAHKEQAQDDLVQVDAFMIPAPFAAMYQVLREAVAEDLLALLSQEFARVARVSDNEEEGEAVVAYDAADVEQLRIYLNPSNISQAQKARDKHQLDKFVDHLRQTES
;
A
#
# COMPACT_ATOMS: atom_id res chain seq x y z
N MET A 1 51.92 11.10 24.94
CA MET A 1 51.63 9.72 24.51
C MET A 1 50.23 9.38 25.01
N SER A 2 49.16 9.44 24.19
CA SER A 2 48.71 8.44 23.19
C SER A 2 48.25 7.14 23.87
N LYS A 3 47.04 6.58 23.70
CA LYS A 3 45.81 6.83 22.92
C LYS A 3 44.68 6.03 23.61
N LYS A 4 43.45 6.56 23.69
CA LYS A 4 42.24 5.81 24.09
C LYS A 4 41.81 4.86 22.95
N PRO A 5 41.37 3.61 23.20
CA PRO A 5 40.87 2.75 22.13
C PRO A 5 39.42 3.11 21.75
N SER A 6 39.32 3.77 20.60
CA SER A 6 38.37 3.62 19.49
C SER A 6 36.98 3.01 19.72
N LYS A 7 35.97 3.90 19.76
CA LYS A 7 34.63 3.65 19.19
C LYS A 7 34.77 3.38 17.69
N ARG A 8 34.46 2.18 17.19
CA ARG A 8 34.10 1.92 15.77
C ARG A 8 33.73 0.45 15.53
N LYS A 9 32.49 0.07 15.88
CA LYS A 9 31.80 -1.10 15.31
C LYS A 9 30.29 -0.85 15.25
N GLN A 10 29.86 0.14 14.48
CA GLN A 10 28.43 0.38 14.18
C GLN A 10 28.19 0.75 12.71
N LYS A 11 29.13 0.46 11.81
CA LYS A 11 29.02 0.81 10.39
C LYS A 11 29.05 -0.36 9.41
N ALA A 12 29.00 -1.61 9.88
CA ALA A 12 29.02 -2.78 9.00
C ALA A 12 27.62 -3.37 8.70
N HIS A 13 26.57 -2.95 9.40
CA HIS A 13 25.22 -3.52 9.22
C HIS A 13 24.36 -2.79 8.18
N LYS A 14 24.90 -1.76 7.51
CA LYS A 14 24.12 -0.88 6.61
C LYS A 14 24.38 -1.13 5.12
N GLU A 15 25.37 -1.93 4.76
CA GLU A 15 25.77 -2.18 3.36
C GLU A 15 25.30 -3.55 2.81
N GLN A 16 24.85 -4.49 3.65
CA GLN A 16 24.37 -5.80 3.18
C GLN A 16 22.86 -5.90 2.94
N ALA A 17 22.10 -4.84 3.21
CA ALA A 17 20.63 -4.86 3.08
C ALA A 17 20.11 -4.24 1.78
N GLN A 18 20.99 -3.98 0.79
CA GLN A 18 20.61 -3.26 -0.43
C GLN A 18 20.23 -4.14 -1.63
N ASP A 19 20.52 -5.44 -1.65
CA ASP A 19 20.54 -6.15 -2.95
C ASP A 19 19.39 -7.12 -3.25
N ASP A 20 18.58 -7.54 -2.28
CA ASP A 20 17.43 -8.42 -2.57
C ASP A 20 16.13 -7.62 -2.59
N LEU A 21 15.91 -6.87 -3.67
CA LEU A 21 14.59 -6.30 -3.99
C LEU A 21 13.81 -7.31 -4.84
N VAL A 22 12.54 -7.50 -4.52
CA VAL A 22 11.60 -8.33 -5.27
C VAL A 22 10.49 -7.44 -5.81
N GLN A 23 10.14 -7.63 -7.08
CA GLN A 23 9.00 -6.94 -7.65
C GLN A 23 7.70 -7.53 -7.08
N VAL A 24 6.86 -6.66 -6.51
CA VAL A 24 5.50 -6.97 -6.13
C VAL A 24 4.59 -5.98 -6.84
N ASP A 25 3.88 -6.46 -7.86
CA ASP A 25 3.08 -5.61 -8.76
C ASP A 25 3.95 -4.53 -9.43
N ALA A 26 3.61 -3.24 -9.34
CA ALA A 26 4.42 -2.16 -9.90
C ALA A 26 5.66 -1.77 -9.06
N PHE A 27 5.83 -2.31 -7.85
CA PHE A 27 6.80 -1.80 -6.87
C PHE A 27 7.93 -2.77 -6.53
N MET A 28 9.15 -2.23 -6.40
CA MET A 28 10.31 -2.97 -5.88
C MET A 28 10.31 -2.92 -4.34
N ILE A 29 10.09 -4.08 -3.71
CA ILE A 29 9.98 -4.21 -2.25
C ILE A 29 11.16 -5.04 -1.74
N PRO A 30 11.80 -4.69 -0.61
CA PRO A 30 12.84 -5.54 -0.04
C PRO A 30 12.28 -6.93 0.27
N ALA A 31 12.99 -7.98 -0.15
CA ALA A 31 12.56 -9.37 -0.07
C ALA A 31 12.03 -9.79 1.31
N PRO A 32 12.61 -9.37 2.45
CA PRO A 32 12.08 -9.71 3.77
C PRO A 32 10.66 -9.20 4.03
N PHE A 33 10.22 -8.15 3.32
CA PHE A 33 8.91 -7.52 3.48
C PHE A 33 7.93 -7.87 2.35
N ALA A 34 8.38 -8.48 1.25
CA ALA A 34 7.55 -8.74 0.08
C ALA A 34 6.32 -9.62 0.41
N ALA A 35 6.52 -10.71 1.16
CA ALA A 35 5.42 -11.59 1.57
C ALA A 35 4.40 -10.88 2.47
N MET A 36 4.88 -10.09 3.43
CA MET A 36 4.01 -9.27 4.29
C MET A 36 3.19 -8.27 3.46
N TYR A 37 3.84 -7.60 2.52
CA TYR A 37 3.19 -6.62 1.66
C TYR A 37 2.08 -7.24 0.80
N GLN A 38 2.30 -8.42 0.23
CA GLN A 38 1.27 -9.15 -0.53
C GLN A 38 0.05 -9.47 0.36
N VAL A 39 0.26 -9.94 1.58
CA VAL A 39 -0.82 -10.25 2.52
C VAL A 39 -1.60 -8.98 2.90
N LEU A 40 -0.91 -7.89 3.20
CA LEU A 40 -1.55 -6.61 3.53
C LEU A 40 -2.34 -6.05 2.36
N ARG A 41 -1.81 -6.13 1.14
CA ARG A 41 -2.51 -5.71 -0.07
C ARG A 41 -3.82 -6.46 -0.24
N GLU A 42 -3.78 -7.78 -0.10
CA GLU A 42 -4.97 -8.60 -0.28
C GLU A 42 -6.04 -8.28 0.77
N ALA A 43 -5.65 -8.21 2.04
CA ALA A 43 -6.59 -7.90 3.12
C ALA A 43 -7.20 -6.49 2.98
N VAL A 44 -6.41 -5.50 2.55
CA VAL A 44 -6.91 -4.14 2.27
C VAL A 44 -7.84 -4.14 1.06
N ALA A 45 -7.50 -4.88 -0.01
CA ALA A 45 -8.32 -4.96 -1.22
C ALA A 45 -9.70 -5.59 -0.92
N GLU A 46 -9.73 -6.70 -0.19
CA GLU A 46 -10.98 -7.37 0.23
C GLU A 46 -11.88 -6.45 1.05
N ASP A 47 -11.31 -5.76 2.04
CA ASP A 47 -12.09 -4.85 2.90
C ASP A 47 -12.59 -3.62 2.13
N LEU A 48 -11.78 -3.06 1.22
CA LEU A 48 -12.20 -1.95 0.36
C LEU A 48 -13.31 -2.38 -0.60
N LEU A 49 -13.20 -3.55 -1.22
CA LEU A 49 -14.24 -4.11 -2.08
C LEU A 49 -15.56 -4.26 -1.31
N ALA A 50 -15.51 -4.83 -0.10
CA ALA A 50 -16.68 -5.03 0.74
C ALA A 50 -17.29 -3.72 1.23
N LEU A 51 -16.46 -2.74 1.59
CA LEU A 51 -16.90 -1.42 2.02
C LEU A 51 -17.59 -0.67 0.87
N LEU A 52 -16.93 -0.55 -0.28
CA LEU A 52 -17.43 0.23 -1.41
C LEU A 52 -18.65 -0.41 -2.07
N SER A 53 -18.77 -1.74 -2.03
CA SER A 53 -19.96 -2.45 -2.57
C SER A 53 -21.26 -2.15 -1.81
N GLN A 54 -21.19 -1.49 -0.65
CA GLN A 54 -22.37 -1.02 0.08
C GLN A 54 -22.94 0.27 -0.50
N GLU A 55 -22.14 1.05 -1.22
CA GLU A 55 -22.50 2.38 -1.74
C GLU A 55 -22.59 2.41 -3.27
N PHE A 56 -21.70 1.71 -3.96
CA PHE A 56 -21.58 1.76 -5.42
C PHE A 56 -22.26 0.60 -6.11
N ALA A 57 -22.75 0.85 -7.33
CA ALA A 57 -23.44 -0.16 -8.13
C ALA A 57 -22.49 -1.30 -8.56
N ARG A 58 -21.22 -0.96 -8.79
CA ARG A 58 -20.18 -1.91 -9.18
C ARG A 58 -18.85 -1.49 -8.54
N VAL A 59 -18.10 -2.47 -8.04
CA VAL A 59 -16.73 -2.28 -7.58
C VAL A 59 -15.87 -3.40 -8.17
N ALA A 60 -14.68 -3.06 -8.66
CA ALA A 60 -13.77 -4.02 -9.27
C ALA A 60 -12.32 -3.75 -8.87
N ARG A 61 -11.50 -4.79 -8.94
CA ARG A 61 -10.04 -4.67 -8.88
C ARG A 61 -9.49 -4.62 -10.30
N VAL A 62 -8.62 -3.67 -10.57
CA VAL A 62 -8.01 -3.44 -11.90
C VAL A 62 -6.49 -3.31 -11.77
N SER A 63 -5.78 -3.53 -12.87
CA SER A 63 -4.32 -3.42 -12.99
C SER A 63 -3.94 -2.73 -14.31
N ASP A 64 -4.63 -1.62 -14.60
CA ASP A 64 -4.54 -0.86 -15.85
C ASP A 64 -3.49 0.27 -15.81
N ASN A 65 -2.83 0.50 -14.68
CA ASN A 65 -1.76 1.48 -14.51
C ASN A 65 -0.45 0.79 -14.09
N GLU A 66 0.56 0.80 -14.96
CA GLU A 66 1.86 0.15 -14.72
C GLU A 66 2.72 0.86 -13.66
N GLU A 67 2.50 2.15 -13.40
CA GLU A 67 3.28 2.93 -12.43
C GLU A 67 2.69 2.84 -11.02
N GLU A 68 1.36 2.84 -10.91
CA GLU A 68 0.65 2.79 -9.63
C GLU A 68 0.23 1.38 -9.21
N GLY A 69 0.26 0.43 -10.16
CA GLY A 69 -0.11 -0.96 -9.94
C GLY A 69 -1.62 -1.19 -9.84
N GLU A 70 -2.00 -2.18 -9.04
CA GLU A 70 -3.39 -2.56 -8.82
C GLU A 70 -4.19 -1.46 -8.11
N ALA A 71 -5.47 -1.34 -8.44
CA ALA A 71 -6.42 -0.45 -7.78
C ALA A 71 -7.76 -1.12 -7.51
N VAL A 72 -8.48 -0.62 -6.50
CA VAL A 72 -9.91 -0.86 -6.33
C VAL A 72 -10.67 0.35 -6.90
N VAL A 73 -11.55 0.09 -7.85
CA VAL A 73 -12.32 1.11 -8.58
C VAL A 73 -13.81 0.90 -8.34
N ALA A 74 -14.51 1.97 -8.03
CA ALA A 74 -15.96 1.98 -7.84
C ALA A 74 -16.65 2.80 -8.92
N TYR A 75 -17.76 2.26 -9.42
CA TYR A 75 -18.54 2.80 -10.53
C TYR A 75 -19.98 3.04 -10.11
N ASP A 76 -20.62 4.03 -10.74
CA ASP A 76 -22.05 4.23 -10.62
C ASP A 76 -22.86 3.25 -11.51
N ALA A 77 -24.18 3.39 -11.51
CA ALA A 77 -25.07 2.53 -12.30
C ALA A 77 -24.96 2.72 -13.82
N ALA A 78 -24.27 3.77 -14.29
CA ALA A 78 -23.97 4.01 -15.70
C ALA A 78 -22.56 3.54 -16.09
N ASP A 79 -21.90 2.75 -15.22
CA ASP A 79 -20.51 2.31 -15.37
C ASP A 79 -19.49 3.47 -15.46
N VAL A 80 -19.83 4.64 -14.91
CA VAL A 80 -18.89 5.76 -14.80
C VAL A 80 -18.06 5.61 -13.53
N GLU A 81 -16.74 5.68 -13.66
CA GLU A 81 -15.80 5.65 -12.54
C GLU A 81 -16.02 6.86 -11.62
N GLN A 82 -16.32 6.58 -10.35
CA GLN A 82 -16.57 7.60 -9.32
C GLN A 82 -15.42 7.70 -8.32
N LEU A 83 -14.68 6.60 -8.12
CA LEU A 83 -13.58 6.53 -7.16
C LEU A 83 -12.58 5.46 -7.57
N ARG A 84 -11.29 5.77 -7.42
CA ARG A 84 -10.17 4.84 -7.60
C ARG A 84 -9.22 4.94 -6.43
N ILE A 85 -8.87 3.80 -5.84
CA ILE A 85 -7.91 3.70 -4.75
C ILE A 85 -6.81 2.73 -5.18
N TYR A 86 -5.63 3.27 -5.46
CA TYR A 86 -4.45 2.46 -5.76
C TYR A 86 -3.98 1.69 -4.53
N LEU A 87 -3.63 0.43 -4.74
CA LEU A 87 -3.07 -0.49 -3.75
C LEU A 87 -1.53 -0.39 -3.73
N ASN A 88 -1.01 0.82 -3.87
CA ASN A 88 0.43 1.10 -3.76
C ASN A 88 0.90 1.00 -2.29
N PRO A 89 2.22 0.91 -2.02
CA PRO A 89 2.75 0.73 -0.67
C PRO A 89 2.33 1.81 0.33
N SER A 90 2.21 3.06 -0.13
CA SER A 90 1.79 4.19 0.70
C SER A 90 0.34 4.02 1.15
N ASN A 91 -0.57 3.77 0.21
CA ASN A 91 -1.99 3.63 0.47
C ASN A 91 -2.27 2.39 1.32
N ILE A 92 -1.62 1.25 1.06
CA ILE A 92 -1.78 0.04 1.89
C ILE A 92 -1.34 0.30 3.33
N SER A 93 -0.22 0.97 3.54
CA SER A 93 0.25 1.31 4.90
C SER A 93 -0.76 2.21 5.64
N GLN A 94 -1.38 3.16 4.93
CA GLN A 94 -2.41 4.03 5.52
C GLN A 94 -3.73 3.30 5.77
N ALA A 95 -4.20 2.54 4.77
CA ALA A 95 -5.42 1.73 4.84
C ALA A 95 -5.32 0.66 5.93
N GLN A 96 -4.19 -0.03 6.08
CA GLN A 96 -3.99 -1.00 7.15
C GLN A 96 -4.06 -0.35 8.53
N LYS A 97 -3.45 0.83 8.72
CA LYS A 97 -3.58 1.59 10.00
C LYS A 97 -5.02 2.02 10.28
N ALA A 98 -5.78 2.35 9.23
CA ALA A 98 -7.18 2.71 9.35
C ALA A 98 -8.04 1.47 9.69
N ARG A 99 -7.78 0.35 9.02
CA ARG A 99 -8.38 -0.97 9.26
C ARG A 99 -8.18 -1.43 10.70
N ASP A 100 -6.95 -1.35 11.22
CA ASP A 100 -6.61 -1.70 12.61
C ASP A 100 -7.38 -0.86 13.65
N LYS A 101 -7.90 0.30 13.25
CA LYS A 101 -8.68 1.22 14.08
C LYS A 101 -10.18 1.20 13.77
N HIS A 102 -10.63 0.36 12.85
CA HIS A 102 -12.00 0.38 12.30
C HIS A 102 -12.40 1.75 11.73
N GLN A 103 -11.49 2.38 10.97
CA GLN A 103 -11.64 3.70 10.38
C GLN A 103 -11.38 3.69 8.87
N LEU A 104 -11.61 2.55 8.20
CA LEU A 104 -11.35 2.41 6.77
C LEU A 104 -12.28 3.33 5.93
N ASP A 105 -13.51 3.54 6.39
CA ASP A 105 -14.45 4.55 5.89
C ASP A 105 -13.82 5.95 5.87
N LYS A 106 -13.20 6.37 6.97
CA LYS A 106 -12.56 7.69 7.06
C LYS A 106 -11.36 7.84 6.13
N PHE A 107 -10.64 6.75 5.90
CA PHE A 107 -9.55 6.73 4.93
C PHE A 107 -10.07 6.95 3.51
N VAL A 108 -11.17 6.27 3.15
CA VAL A 108 -11.84 6.46 1.85
C VAL A 108 -12.34 7.90 1.71
N ASP A 109 -13.01 8.45 2.73
CA ASP A 109 -13.51 9.83 2.71
C ASP A 109 -12.38 10.85 2.54
N HIS A 110 -11.22 10.60 3.16
CA HIS A 110 -10.05 11.45 3.01
C HIS A 110 -9.55 11.45 1.56
N LEU A 111 -9.42 10.27 0.95
CA LEU A 111 -8.98 10.15 -0.45
C LEU A 111 -9.93 10.83 -1.43
N ARG A 112 -11.25 10.72 -1.21
CA ARG A 112 -12.24 11.43 -2.03
C ARG A 112 -12.02 12.95 -2.02
N GLN A 113 -11.66 13.51 -0.86
CA GLN A 113 -11.47 14.96 -0.70
C GLN A 113 -10.16 15.47 -1.29
N THR A 114 -9.13 14.62 -1.40
CA THR A 114 -7.81 15.02 -1.91
C THR A 114 -7.67 14.86 -3.42
N GLU A 115 -8.44 13.97 -4.03
CA GLU A 115 -8.39 13.67 -5.48
C GLU A 115 -9.52 14.36 -6.29
N SER A 116 -10.36 15.19 -5.64
CA SER A 116 -11.44 15.98 -6.27
C SER A 116 -10.99 17.36 -6.76
#